data_AF-A0A0D8B650-F1
#
_entry.id   AF-A0A0D8B650-F1
#
_cell.length_a   1.000
_cell.length_b   1.000
_cell.length_c   1.000
_cell.angle_alpha   90.00
_cell.angle_beta   90.00
_cell.angle_gamma   90.00
#
_symmetry.space_group_name_H-M   'P 1'
#
loop_
_entity.id
_entity.type
_entity.pdbx_description
1 polymer ?
#
loop_
_entity_poly.entity_id
_entity_poly.type
_entity_poly.pdbx_seq_one_letter_code
_entity_poly.pdbx_strand_id
1 'polypeptide(L)' 'MTRPTREQRLAAAQADQDVATRQAQARILDGADALDPADTSLRAQAIRATAADIRTAPDVAAQREAVWRD' A
#
# COMPACT_ATOMS: atom_id res chain seq x y z
N MET A 1 30.56 -19.13 5.43
CA MET A 1 29.40 -18.28 5.10
C MET A 1 28.97 -18.57 3.67
N THR A 2 27.77 -19.12 3.49
CA THR A 2 27.23 -19.47 2.16
C THR A 2 26.70 -18.21 1.49
N ARG A 3 27.12 -17.92 0.26
CA ARG A 3 26.56 -16.80 -0.52
C ARG A 3 25.14 -17.15 -0.97
N PRO A 4 24.20 -16.19 -0.90
CA PRO A 4 22.84 -16.41 -1.36
C PRO A 4 22.80 -16.67 -2.86
N THR A 5 21.89 -17.54 -3.28
CA THR A 5 21.65 -17.86 -4.70
C THR A 5 21.06 -16.65 -5.44
N ARG A 6 21.05 -16.69 -6.77
CA ARG A 6 20.39 -15.64 -7.58
C ARG A 6 18.91 -15.52 -7.24
N GLU A 7 18.22 -16.65 -7.10
CA GLU A 7 16.79 -16.69 -6.74
C GLU A 7 16.53 -16.08 -5.37
N GLN A 8 17.37 -16.39 -4.37
CA GLN A 8 17.26 -15.80 -3.03
C GLN A 8 17.43 -14.28 -3.05
N ARG A 9 18.35 -13.76 -3.87
CA ARG A 9 18.53 -12.30 -4.03
C ARG A 9 17.35 -11.64 -4.73
N LEU A 10 16.75 -12.30 -5.74
CA LEU A 10 15.57 -11.79 -6.43
C LEU A 10 14.35 -11.79 -5.49
N ALA A 11 14.15 -12.86 -4.72
CA ALA A 11 13.07 -12.93 -3.73
C ALA A 11 13.21 -11.85 -2.65
N ALA A 12 14.44 -11.59 -2.17
CA ALA A 12 14.70 -10.50 -1.22
C ALA A 12 14.39 -9.13 -1.82
N ALA A 13 14.84 -8.88 -3.05
CA ALA A 13 14.54 -7.62 -3.75
C ALA A 13 13.03 -7.42 -3.99
N GLN A 14 12.31 -8.49 -4.32
CA GLN A 14 10.85 -8.43 -4.45
C GLN A 14 10.18 -8.10 -3.10
N ALA A 15 10.62 -8.75 -2.02
CA ALA A 15 10.09 -8.47 -0.68
C ALA A 15 10.32 -6.99 -0.28
N ASP A 16 11.49 -6.43 -0.57
CA ASP A 16 11.79 -5.03 -0.32
C ASP A 16 10.89 -4.09 -1.14
N GLN A 17 10.62 -4.42 -2.41
CA GLN A 17 9.69 -3.67 -3.25
C GLN A 17 8.26 -3.72 -2.73
N ASP A 18 7.81 -4.89 -2.26
CA ASP A 18 6.47 -5.05 -1.70
C ASP A 18 6.32 -4.24 -0.41
N VAL A 19 7.35 -4.23 0.46
CA VAL A 19 7.36 -3.39 1.66
C VAL A 19 7.32 -1.91 1.30
N ALA A 20 8.14 -1.47 0.33
CA ALA A 20 8.14 -0.07 -0.12
C ALA A 20 6.77 0.34 -0.68
N THR A 21 6.13 -0.55 -1.45
CA THR A 21 4.78 -0.34 -2.00
C THR A 21 3.75 -0.18 -0.90
N ARG A 22 3.72 -1.10 0.09
CA ARG A 22 2.79 -1.02 1.22
C ARG A 22 3.00 0.24 2.05
N GLN A 23 4.25 0.64 2.31
CA GLN A 23 4.55 1.88 3.01
C GLN A 23 4.08 3.12 2.25
N ALA A 24 4.24 3.14 0.92
CA ALA A 24 3.75 4.24 0.10
C ALA A 24 2.21 4.33 0.13
N GLN A 25 1.52 3.19 0.03
CA GLN A 25 0.07 3.12 0.15
C GLN A 25 -0.42 3.61 1.51
N ALA A 26 0.21 3.16 2.60
CA ALA A 26 -0.14 3.60 3.96
C ALA A 26 -0.04 5.13 4.11
N ARG A 27 1.03 5.75 3.61
CA ARG A 27 1.18 7.23 3.65
C ARG A 27 0.07 7.96 2.89
N ILE A 28 -0.41 7.40 1.77
CA ILE A 28 -1.52 7.99 1.01
C ILE A 28 -2.82 7.87 1.78
N LEU A 29 -3.08 6.72 2.42
CA LEU A 29 -4.28 6.51 3.25
C LEU A 29 -4.28 7.44 4.45
N ASP A 30 -3.17 7.51 5.20
CA ASP A 30 -3.00 8.42 6.34
C ASP A 30 -3.17 9.88 5.90
N GLY A 31 -2.57 10.25 4.76
CA GLY A 31 -2.72 11.59 4.19
C GLY A 31 -4.16 11.91 3.79
N ALA A 32 -4.92 10.93 3.28
CA ALA A 32 -6.32 11.10 2.93
C ALA A 32 -7.22 11.24 4.15
N ASP A 33 -6.92 10.51 5.23
CA ASP A 33 -7.70 10.55 6.48
C ASP A 33 -7.42 11.82 7.29
N ALA A 34 -6.24 12.44 7.10
CA ALA A 34 -5.89 13.73 7.68
C ALA A 34 -6.44 14.95 6.91
N LEU A 35 -7.00 14.76 5.70
CA LEU A 35 -7.58 15.86 4.93
C LEU A 35 -8.90 16.33 5.53
N ASP A 36 -9.12 17.64 5.53
CA ASP A 36 -10.41 18.23 5.88
C ASP A 36 -11.48 17.74 4.87
N PRO A 37 -12.59 17.15 5.33
CA PRO A 37 -13.68 16.74 4.43
C PRO A 37 -14.23 17.90 3.61
N ALA A 38 -14.20 19.14 4.12
CA ALA A 38 -14.65 20.34 3.43
C ALA A 38 -13.62 20.91 2.43
N ASP A 39 -12.36 20.45 2.44
CA ASP A 39 -11.36 20.87 1.45
C ASP A 39 -11.72 20.28 0.09
N THR A 40 -12.20 21.10 -0.84
CA THR A 40 -12.55 20.68 -2.20
C THR A 40 -11.46 21.00 -3.23
N SER A 41 -10.23 21.27 -2.81
CA SER A 41 -9.12 21.52 -3.73
C SER A 41 -8.84 20.30 -4.63
N LEU A 42 -8.32 20.55 -5.83
CA LEU A 42 -7.96 19.48 -6.76
C LEU A 42 -6.97 18.48 -6.16
N ARG A 43 -6.07 18.96 -5.28
CA ARG A 43 -5.13 18.11 -4.55
C ARG A 43 -5.84 17.19 -3.58
N ALA A 44 -6.76 17.70 -2.77
CA ALA A 44 -7.52 16.91 -1.81
C ALA A 44 -8.42 15.86 -2.52
N GLN A 45 -9.00 16.24 -3.67
CA GLN A 45 -9.76 15.31 -4.50
C GLN A 45 -8.88 14.19 -5.07
N ALA A 46 -7.71 14.53 -5.62
CA ALA A 46 -6.78 13.53 -6.15
C ALA A 46 -6.29 12.53 -5.08
N ILE A 47 -5.90 13.02 -3.90
CA ILE A 47 -5.46 12.15 -2.79
C ILE A 47 -6.58 11.21 -2.35
N ARG A 48 -7.81 11.71 -2.21
CA ARG A 48 -8.97 10.87 -1.84
C ARG A 48 -9.32 9.84 -2.91
N ALA A 49 -9.22 10.20 -4.19
CA ALA A 49 -9.42 9.27 -5.30
C ALA A 49 -8.37 8.14 -5.26
N THR A 50 -7.09 8.47 -5.15
CA THR A 50 -6.02 7.48 -5.04
C THR A 50 -6.19 6.60 -3.79
N ALA A 51 -6.59 7.17 -2.67
CA ALA A 51 -6.88 6.39 -1.46
C ALA A 51 -8.07 5.45 -1.63
N ALA A 52 -9.11 5.85 -2.39
CA ALA A 52 -10.21 4.97 -2.73
C ALA A 52 -9.75 3.80 -3.62
N ASP A 53 -8.94 4.06 -4.65
CA ASP A 53 -8.37 3.03 -5.52
C ASP A 53 -7.50 2.03 -4.73
N ILE A 54 -6.70 2.51 -3.77
CA ILE A 54 -5.90 1.64 -2.89
C ILE A 54 -6.82 0.74 -2.05
N ARG A 55 -7.91 1.28 -1.48
CA ARG A 55 -8.85 0.51 -0.65
C ARG A 55 -9.63 -0.54 -1.43
N THR A 56 -9.91 -0.27 -2.71
CA THR A 56 -10.65 -1.19 -3.60
C THR A 56 -9.74 -2.13 -4.38
N ALA A 57 -8.41 -1.93 -4.32
CA ALA A 57 -7.46 -2.81 -4.95
C ALA A 57 -7.65 -4.26 -4.44
N PRO A 58 -7.71 -5.25 -5.34
CA PRO A 58 -8.02 -6.64 -4.99
C PRO A 58 -7.02 -7.25 -3.99
N ASP A 59 -5.78 -6.74 -3.95
CA ASP A 59 -4.75 -7.15 -2.99
C ASP A 59 -5.09 -6.71 -1.54
N VAL A 60 -5.71 -5.55 -1.35
CA VAL A 60 -6.10 -5.03 -0.02
C VAL A 60 -7.41 -5.67 0.47
N ALA A 61 -8.35 -5.95 -0.45
CA ALA A 61 -9.58 -6.68 -0.13
C ALA A 61 -9.31 -8.13 0.30
N ALA A 62 -8.41 -8.84 -0.39
CA ALA A 62 -7.98 -10.18 -0.01
C ALA A 62 -7.18 -10.20 1.30
N GLN A 63 -6.33 -9.20 1.56
CA GLN A 63 -5.61 -9.05 2.83
C GLN A 63 -6.54 -8.76 4.01
N ARG A 64 -7.63 -7.99 3.83
CA ARG A 64 -8.65 -7.81 4.88
C ARG A 64 -9.36 -9.12 5.18
N GLU A 65 -9.81 -9.88 4.18
CA GLU A 65 -10.43 -11.20 4.45
C GLU A 65 -9.48 -12.17 5.17
N ALA A 66 -8.19 -12.16 4.82
CA ALA A 66 -7.20 -13.03 5.46
C ALA A 66 -6.98 -12.72 6.95
N VAL A 67 -7.07 -11.45 7.37
CA VAL A 67 -6.92 -11.02 8.77
C VAL A 67 -8.11 -11.44 9.65
N TRP A 68 -9.30 -11.60 9.07
CA TRP A 68 -10.51 -11.98 9.81
C TRP A 68 -10.86 -13.48 9.73
N ARG A 69 -9.97 -14.30 9.17
CA ARG A 69 -10.14 -15.76 9.03
C ARG A 69 -9.25 -16.61 9.95
N ASP A 70 -8.62 -16.00 10.95
CA ASP A 70 -7.92 -16.72 12.04
C ASP A 70 -8.77 -16.76 13.32
#